data_AF-A0A7S1S665-F1
#
_entry.id   AF-A0A7S1S665-F1
#
_cell.length_a   1.000
_cell.length_b   1.000
_cell.length_c   1.000
_cell.angle_alpha   90.00
_cell.angle_beta   90.00
_cell.angle_gamma   90.00
#
_symmetry.space_group_name_H-M   'P 1'
#
loop_
_entity.id
_entity.type
_entity.pdbx_description
1 polymer ?
#
loop_
_entity_poly.entity_id
_entity_poly.type
_entity_poly.pdbx_seq_one_letter_code
_entity_poly.pdbx_strand_id
1 'polypeptide(L)'
;MARAGEELGLDFQVAWHPYFLDPSLPAERLSKRDNYRRRGLGEGKLAKLERKMTELFRAEGLRYTLEGETGSTMDSHRLAAWVFTKYGAEEQDRFVDALFRRHFSEGQSPSDPSSLLGAAEEAGLDVPAARRLLESGAGREGAARAAADVAEMVTGVPHYFLTVEGTQSEEKPRGLMAQVPGAQDADTFFLVFRGLAQKARDLVGAAKL
;
A
#
# COMPACT_ATOMS: atom_id res chain seq x y z
N MET A 1 -11.20 -10.33 0.19
CA MET A 1 -10.66 -11.11 -0.93
C MET A 1 -10.99 -12.59 -0.79
N ALA A 2 -10.65 -13.28 0.31
CA ALA A 2 -10.97 -14.70 0.52
C ALA A 2 -12.42 -15.08 0.20
N ARG A 3 -13.40 -14.39 0.80
CA ARG A 3 -14.83 -14.56 0.51
C ARG A 3 -15.17 -14.40 -0.98
N ALA A 4 -14.56 -13.44 -1.66
CA ALA A 4 -14.77 -13.20 -3.08
C ALA A 4 -14.12 -14.31 -3.94
N GLY A 5 -12.97 -14.85 -3.52
CA GLY A 5 -12.38 -16.01 -4.16
C GLY A 5 -13.28 -17.24 -4.06
N GLU A 6 -13.81 -17.52 -2.88
CA GLU A 6 -14.71 -18.65 -2.63
C GLU A 6 -16.07 -18.50 -3.33
N GLU A 7 -16.75 -17.36 -3.15
CA GLU A 7 -18.12 -17.18 -3.65
C GLU A 7 -18.20 -16.77 -5.12
N LEU A 8 -17.16 -16.09 -5.65
CA LEU A 8 -17.18 -15.53 -7.01
C LEU A 8 -16.15 -16.18 -7.95
N GLY A 9 -15.26 -17.04 -7.44
CA GLY A 9 -14.19 -17.66 -8.24
C GLY A 9 -13.18 -16.65 -8.74
N LEU A 10 -12.77 -15.72 -7.88
CA LEU A 10 -11.82 -14.65 -8.20
C LEU A 10 -10.45 -14.88 -7.57
N ASP A 11 -9.41 -14.78 -8.39
CA ASP A 11 -8.03 -14.64 -7.92
C ASP A 11 -7.63 -13.17 -7.88
N PHE A 12 -6.69 -12.83 -7.00
CA PHE A 12 -6.26 -11.46 -6.77
C PHE A 12 -4.73 -11.35 -6.86
N GLN A 13 -4.28 -10.32 -7.56
CA GLN A 13 -2.91 -9.83 -7.49
C GLN A 13 -2.94 -8.42 -6.92
N VAL A 14 -2.12 -8.15 -5.90
CA VAL A 14 -2.04 -6.84 -5.24
C VAL A 14 -0.72 -6.20 -5.61
N ALA A 15 -0.77 -5.01 -6.22
CA ALA A 15 0.40 -4.21 -6.51
C ALA A 15 0.35 -2.89 -5.74
N TRP A 16 1.43 -2.58 -5.03
CA TRP A 16 1.57 -1.36 -4.24
C TRP A 16 2.20 -0.26 -5.06
N HIS A 17 1.54 0.90 -5.06
CA HIS A 17 2.01 2.10 -5.75
C HIS A 17 2.40 3.19 -4.75
N PRO A 18 3.46 3.97 -5.04
CA PRO A 18 3.95 4.98 -4.11
C PRO A 18 3.03 6.20 -4.06
N TYR A 19 2.86 6.75 -2.85
CA TYR A 19 2.17 8.02 -2.62
C TYR A 19 2.74 8.69 -1.37
N PHE A 20 3.22 9.92 -1.51
CA PHE A 20 3.79 10.69 -0.41
C PHE A 20 2.72 11.55 0.26
N LEU A 21 2.30 11.17 1.48
CA LEU A 21 1.40 12.00 2.30
C LEU A 21 2.01 13.35 2.67
N ASP A 22 3.32 13.36 2.90
CA ASP A 22 4.10 14.56 3.18
C ASP A 22 5.47 14.43 2.49
N PRO A 23 5.60 14.94 1.26
CA PRO A 23 6.87 14.92 0.52
C PRO A 23 7.97 15.78 1.16
N SER A 24 7.61 16.65 2.12
CA SER A 24 8.55 17.55 2.79
C SER A 24 9.23 16.92 4.00
N LEU A 25 8.84 15.69 4.38
CA LEU A 25 9.45 15.02 5.52
C LEU A 25 10.96 14.86 5.31
N PRO A 26 11.77 15.26 6.31
CA PRO A 26 13.21 15.20 6.20
C PRO A 26 13.73 13.75 6.16
N ALA A 27 15.01 13.62 5.81
CA ALA A 27 15.73 12.35 5.95
C ALA A 27 15.90 11.98 7.43
N GLU A 28 16.10 12.98 8.28
CA GLU A 28 16.08 12.81 9.73
C GLU A 28 14.71 12.32 10.20
N ARG A 29 14.72 11.35 11.10
CA ARG A 29 13.51 10.82 11.71
C ARG A 29 13.01 11.74 12.82
N LEU A 30 11.69 11.76 13.00
CA LEU A 30 11.01 12.49 14.07
C LEU A 30 9.96 11.60 14.71
N SER A 31 9.59 11.93 15.95
CA SER A 31 8.50 11.26 16.66
C SER A 31 7.21 11.27 15.83
N LYS A 32 6.50 10.13 15.78
CA LYS A 32 5.20 10.03 15.11
C LYS A 32 4.21 11.05 15.68
N ARG A 33 4.21 11.26 17.00
CA ARG A 33 3.36 12.28 17.65
C ARG A 33 3.70 13.68 17.19
N ASP A 34 4.98 14.01 17.12
CA ASP A 34 5.42 15.33 16.66
C ASP A 34 5.10 15.55 15.18
N ASN A 35 5.20 14.51 14.35
CA ASN A 35 4.75 14.56 12.97
C ASN A 35 3.26 14.93 12.87
N TYR A 36 2.38 14.27 13.64
CA TYR A 36 0.96 14.60 13.65
C TYR A 36 0.69 16.03 14.17
N ARG A 37 1.42 16.49 15.19
CA ARG A 37 1.33 17.87 15.70
C ARG A 37 1.73 18.89 14.64
N ARG A 38 2.82 18.66 13.91
CA ARG A 38 3.28 19.51 12.79
C ARG A 38 2.22 19.60 11.69
N ARG A 39 1.48 18.53 11.45
CA ARG A 39 0.33 18.48 10.52
C ARG A 39 -0.95 19.13 11.06
N GLY A 40 -0.89 19.82 12.21
CA GLY A 40 -2.01 20.55 12.79
C GLY A 40 -2.99 19.70 13.62
N LEU A 41 -2.66 18.46 13.95
CA LEU A 41 -3.47 17.67 14.88
C LEU A 41 -3.14 18.04 16.33
N GLY A 42 -4.01 18.84 16.94
CA GLY A 42 -3.96 19.13 18.38
C GLY A 42 -4.19 17.89 19.25
N GLU A 43 -3.78 17.95 20.51
CA GLU A 43 -3.72 16.79 21.42
C GLU A 43 -5.04 16.04 21.56
N GLY A 44 -6.16 16.75 21.69
CA GLY A 44 -7.48 16.13 21.79
C GLY A 44 -7.90 15.36 20.53
N LYS A 45 -7.50 15.83 19.34
CA LYS A 45 -7.73 15.11 18.07
C LYS A 45 -6.79 13.92 17.94
N LEU A 46 -5.53 14.08 18.35
CA LEU A 46 -4.54 13.00 18.31
C LEU A 46 -4.94 11.84 19.23
N ALA A 47 -5.38 12.12 20.47
CA ALA A 47 -5.85 11.09 21.39
C ALA A 47 -7.11 10.36 20.86
N LYS A 48 -8.01 11.07 20.16
CA LYS A 48 -9.17 10.45 19.51
C LYS A 48 -8.75 9.53 18.36
N LEU A 49 -7.81 9.98 17.53
CA LEU A 49 -7.23 9.17 16.45
C LEU A 49 -6.60 7.90 17.01
N GLU A 50 -5.74 8.03 18.02
CA GLU A 50 -5.04 6.90 18.63
C GLU A 50 -6.00 5.86 19.20
N ARG A 51 -7.03 6.29 19.95
CA ARG A 51 -8.07 5.37 20.44
C ARG A 51 -8.78 4.64 19.31
N LYS A 52 -9.24 5.38 18.30
CA LYS A 52 -9.93 4.80 17.13
C LYS A 52 -9.04 3.77 16.43
N MET A 53 -7.79 4.10 16.15
CA MET A 53 -6.85 3.19 15.47
C MET A 53 -6.54 1.96 16.33
N THR A 54 -6.42 2.13 17.65
CA THR A 54 -6.21 1.02 18.59
C THR A 54 -7.38 0.05 18.59
N GLU A 55 -8.62 0.55 18.58
CA GLU A 55 -9.82 -0.29 18.49
C GLU A 55 -9.90 -1.05 17.18
N LEU A 56 -9.61 -0.38 16.05
CA LEU A 56 -9.61 -1.00 14.73
C LEU A 56 -8.54 -2.09 14.61
N PHE A 57 -7.31 -1.82 15.02
CA PHE A 57 -6.24 -2.82 14.99
C PHE A 57 -6.56 -4.00 15.91
N ARG A 58 -7.11 -3.75 17.10
CA ARG A 58 -7.49 -4.81 18.04
C ARG A 58 -8.59 -5.72 17.48
N ALA A 59 -9.52 -5.19 16.69
CA ALA A 59 -10.54 -5.99 16.03
C ALA A 59 -9.94 -7.01 15.04
N GLU A 60 -8.80 -6.68 14.45
CA GLU A 60 -8.01 -7.55 13.56
C GLU A 60 -6.94 -8.37 14.32
N GLY A 61 -6.95 -8.37 15.65
CA GLY A 61 -5.94 -9.06 16.48
C GLY A 61 -4.55 -8.41 16.47
N LEU A 62 -4.44 -7.17 15.99
CA LEU A 62 -3.20 -6.41 15.89
C LEU A 62 -3.06 -5.38 17.00
N ARG A 63 -1.82 -4.98 17.29
CA ARG A 63 -1.49 -3.86 18.18
C ARG A 63 -1.30 -2.60 17.35
N TYR A 64 -1.85 -1.48 17.80
CA TYR A 64 -1.49 -0.16 17.28
C TYR A 64 -0.56 0.57 18.26
N THR A 65 0.41 1.33 17.74
CA THR A 65 1.23 2.24 18.51
C THR A 65 1.45 3.56 17.78
N LEU A 66 1.27 4.65 18.51
CA LEU A 66 1.65 5.99 18.09
C LEU A 66 3.06 6.38 18.61
N GLU A 67 3.70 5.49 19.37
CA GLU A 67 5.09 5.66 19.78
C GLU A 67 6.06 5.38 18.63
N GLY A 68 7.29 5.86 18.79
CA GLY A 68 8.37 5.66 17.84
C GLY A 68 8.47 6.76 16.79
N GLU A 69 9.13 6.43 15.68
CA GLU A 69 9.61 7.41 14.71
C GLU A 69 8.97 7.25 13.33
N THR A 70 9.05 8.33 12.55
CA THR A 70 8.70 8.38 11.13
C THR A 70 9.62 9.37 10.42
N GLY A 71 9.68 9.30 9.09
CA GLY A 71 10.49 10.17 8.25
C GLY A 71 10.13 9.98 6.78
N SER A 72 10.99 10.46 5.88
CA SER A 72 10.79 10.27 4.43
C SER A 72 10.61 8.79 4.06
N THR A 73 9.50 8.45 3.40
CA THR A 73 9.20 7.09 2.92
C THR A 73 9.81 6.80 1.54
N MET A 74 10.70 7.66 1.03
CA MET A 74 11.31 7.49 -0.29
C MET A 74 12.03 6.15 -0.43
N ASP A 75 12.78 5.76 0.60
CA ASP A 75 13.50 4.49 0.61
C ASP A 75 12.55 3.29 0.71
N SER A 76 11.46 3.41 1.45
CA SER A 76 10.38 2.41 1.50
C SER A 76 9.76 2.19 0.12
N HIS A 77 9.41 3.28 -0.57
CA HIS A 77 8.74 3.23 -1.86
C HIS A 77 9.64 2.68 -2.97
N ARG A 78 10.89 3.15 -3.07
CA ARG A 78 11.79 2.62 -4.10
C ARG A 78 12.19 1.18 -3.83
N LEU A 79 12.30 0.77 -2.57
CA LEU A 79 12.55 -0.63 -2.23
C LEU A 79 11.34 -1.47 -2.62
N ALA A 80 10.10 -1.07 -2.27
CA ALA A 80 8.89 -1.76 -2.71
C ALA A 80 8.78 -1.87 -4.24
N ALA A 81 9.13 -0.82 -4.98
CA ALA A 81 9.16 -0.85 -6.45
C ALA A 81 10.22 -1.83 -6.97
N TRP A 82 11.42 -1.85 -6.38
CA TRP A 82 12.46 -2.81 -6.71
C TRP A 82 12.04 -4.25 -6.42
N VAL A 83 11.34 -4.49 -5.30
CA VAL A 83 10.79 -5.82 -4.96
C VAL A 83 9.81 -6.28 -6.04
N PHE A 84 8.88 -5.42 -6.42
CA PHE A 84 7.92 -5.72 -7.49
C PHE A 84 8.61 -6.08 -8.79
N THR A 85 9.59 -5.28 -9.23
CA THR A 85 10.32 -5.53 -10.48
C THR A 85 11.14 -6.82 -10.44
N LYS A 86 11.76 -7.13 -9.30
CA LYS A 86 12.71 -8.26 -9.20
C LYS A 86 12.05 -9.59 -8.85
N TYR A 87 11.03 -9.58 -8.00
CA TYR A 87 10.43 -10.79 -7.44
C TYR A 87 8.95 -10.94 -7.79
N GLY A 88 8.22 -9.83 -7.91
CA GLY A 88 6.82 -9.83 -8.28
C GLY A 88 5.92 -9.19 -7.22
N ALA A 89 4.62 -9.23 -7.51
CA ALA A 89 3.59 -8.60 -6.68
C ALA A 89 3.44 -9.27 -5.31
N GLU A 90 3.58 -10.59 -5.24
CA GLU A 90 3.38 -11.34 -4.00
C GLU A 90 4.47 -11.03 -2.96
N GLU A 91 5.73 -10.99 -3.38
CA GLU A 91 6.86 -10.56 -2.55
C GLU A 91 6.77 -9.09 -2.16
N GLN A 92 6.28 -8.24 -3.07
CA GLN A 92 6.04 -6.84 -2.75
C GLN A 92 4.99 -6.71 -1.65
N ASP A 93 3.90 -7.47 -1.73
CA ASP A 93 2.82 -7.48 -0.74
C ASP A 93 3.35 -7.91 0.64
N ARG A 94 4.10 -9.02 0.70
CA ARG A 94 4.77 -9.47 1.94
C ARG A 94 5.71 -8.42 2.52
N PHE A 95 6.50 -7.75 1.68
CA PHE A 95 7.42 -6.70 2.12
C PHE A 95 6.67 -5.50 2.70
N VAL A 96 5.61 -5.03 2.04
CA VAL A 96 4.83 -3.89 2.49
C VAL A 96 4.06 -4.22 3.77
N ASP A 97 3.49 -5.42 3.88
CA ASP A 97 2.81 -5.89 5.10
C ASP A 97 3.78 -5.94 6.30
N ALA A 98 4.97 -6.52 6.11
CA ALA A 98 6.01 -6.55 7.15
C ALA A 98 6.43 -5.14 7.58
N LEU A 99 6.56 -4.21 6.62
CA LEU A 99 6.90 -2.81 6.92
C LEU A 99 5.78 -2.07 7.67
N PHE A 100 4.51 -2.32 7.31
CA PHE A 100 3.35 -1.78 8.02
C PHE A 100 3.26 -2.31 9.43
N ARG A 101 3.47 -3.61 9.64
CA ARG A 101 3.51 -4.21 10.97
C ARG A 101 4.57 -3.56 11.85
N ARG A 102 5.80 -3.43 11.34
CA ARG A 102 6.92 -2.73 12.01
C ARG A 102 6.57 -1.28 12.36
N HIS A 103 5.94 -0.55 11.44
CA HIS A 103 5.62 0.85 11.67
C HIS A 103 4.43 1.09 12.61
N PHE A 104 3.32 0.41 12.37
CA PHE A 104 2.07 0.66 13.07
C PHE A 104 1.95 -0.13 14.36
N SER A 105 2.63 -1.26 14.50
CA SER A 105 2.53 -2.12 15.69
C SER A 105 3.78 -2.06 16.57
N GLU A 106 4.97 -1.90 15.98
CA GLU A 106 6.26 -1.98 16.71
C GLU A 106 6.92 -0.61 16.91
N GLY A 107 6.44 0.45 16.25
CA GLY A 107 6.98 1.80 16.38
C GLY A 107 8.30 2.02 15.64
N GLN A 108 8.70 1.10 14.76
CA GLN A 108 9.89 1.27 13.91
C GLN A 108 9.59 2.27 12.79
N SER A 109 10.58 3.05 12.39
CA SER A 109 10.39 3.98 11.27
C SER A 109 10.41 3.23 9.94
N PRO A 110 9.54 3.59 8.97
CA PRO A 110 9.63 3.08 7.61
C PRO A 110 10.84 3.65 6.86
N SER A 111 11.49 4.69 7.40
CA SER A 111 12.70 5.31 6.85
C SER A 111 13.99 4.80 7.51
N ASP A 112 13.91 3.87 8.46
CA ASP A 112 15.10 3.28 9.07
C ASP A 112 15.64 2.12 8.22
N PRO A 113 16.91 2.16 7.76
CA PRO A 113 17.51 1.06 7.02
C PRO A 113 17.41 -0.29 7.74
N SER A 114 17.49 -0.32 9.07
CA SER A 114 17.39 -1.59 9.81
C SER A 114 15.98 -2.20 9.73
N SER A 115 14.95 -1.37 9.88
CA SER A 115 13.54 -1.74 9.68
C SER A 115 13.25 -2.22 8.25
N LEU A 116 13.76 -1.50 7.24
CA LEU A 116 13.60 -1.86 5.83
C LEU A 116 14.25 -3.20 5.49
N LEU A 117 15.47 -3.43 5.97
CA LEU A 117 16.17 -4.69 5.73
C LEU A 117 15.55 -5.86 6.51
N GLY A 118 15.02 -5.62 7.71
CA GLY A 118 14.26 -6.62 8.46
C GLY A 118 12.96 -6.99 7.75
N ALA A 119 12.23 -6.02 7.18
CA ALA A 119 11.05 -6.29 6.35
C ALA A 119 11.42 -7.07 5.08
N ALA A 120 12.57 -6.77 4.47
CA ALA A 120 13.05 -7.51 3.31
C ALA A 120 13.42 -8.96 3.65
N GLU A 121 14.07 -9.20 4.79
CA GLU A 121 14.40 -10.55 5.26
C GLU A 121 13.13 -11.39 5.48
N GLU A 122 12.15 -10.82 6.17
CA GLU A 122 10.87 -11.47 6.48
C GLU A 122 10.04 -11.80 5.21
N ALA A 123 10.12 -10.94 4.20
CA ALA A 123 9.50 -11.18 2.91
C ALA A 123 10.26 -12.21 2.03
N GLY A 124 11.39 -12.74 2.52
CA GLY A 124 12.20 -13.75 1.82
C GLY A 124 13.14 -13.17 0.76
N LEU A 125 13.53 -11.91 0.87
CA LEU A 125 14.32 -11.20 -0.14
C LEU A 125 15.83 -11.30 0.12
N ASP A 126 16.63 -11.09 -0.94
CA ASP A 126 18.08 -10.94 -0.86
C ASP A 126 18.44 -9.64 -0.10
N VAL A 127 18.67 -9.76 1.21
CA VAL A 127 19.03 -8.65 2.11
C VAL A 127 20.31 -7.93 1.66
N PRO A 128 21.41 -8.60 1.25
CA PRO A 128 22.55 -7.93 0.64
C PRO A 128 22.19 -7.10 -0.60
N ALA A 129 21.30 -7.56 -1.48
CA ALA A 129 20.86 -6.78 -2.63
C ALA A 129 19.99 -5.59 -2.24
N ALA A 130 19.07 -5.76 -1.28
CA ALA A 130 18.27 -4.67 -0.74
C ALA A 130 19.16 -3.58 -0.12
N ARG A 131 20.21 -3.98 0.62
CA ARG A 131 21.21 -3.05 1.18
C ARG A 131 21.94 -2.27 0.09
N ARG A 132 22.43 -2.94 -0.96
CA ARG A 132 23.09 -2.28 -2.10
C ARG A 132 22.16 -1.27 -2.80
N LEU A 133 20.88 -1.60 -2.93
CA LEU A 133 19.89 -0.64 -3.43
C LEU A 133 19.83 0.58 -2.51
N LEU A 134 19.69 0.37 -1.20
CA LEU A 134 19.58 1.46 -0.23
C LEU A 134 20.78 2.40 -0.28
N GLU A 135 22.00 1.86 -0.35
CA GLU A 135 23.26 2.60 -0.38
C GLU A 135 23.54 3.32 -1.71
N SER A 136 23.10 2.76 -2.84
CA SER A 136 23.38 3.33 -4.17
C SER A 136 22.48 4.52 -4.56
N GLY A 137 21.37 4.73 -3.84
CA GLY A 137 20.37 5.74 -4.21
C GLY A 137 19.55 5.39 -5.47
N ALA A 138 19.76 4.21 -6.07
CA ALA A 138 19.01 3.76 -7.24
C ALA A 138 17.50 3.71 -6.97
N GLY A 139 16.72 4.04 -7.99
CA GLY A 139 15.24 4.01 -7.94
C GLY A 139 14.57 5.23 -7.32
N ARG A 140 15.33 6.22 -6.79
CA ARG A 140 14.75 7.46 -6.22
C ARG A 140 13.93 8.24 -7.24
N GLU A 141 14.49 8.52 -8.42
CA GLU A 141 13.80 9.26 -9.49
C GLU A 141 12.56 8.52 -9.98
N GLY A 142 12.67 7.20 -10.19
CA GLY A 142 11.55 6.36 -10.62
C GLY A 142 10.41 6.36 -9.59
N ALA A 143 10.73 6.20 -8.31
CA ALA A 143 9.73 6.26 -7.24
C ALA A 143 9.07 7.63 -7.11
N ALA A 144 9.85 8.72 -7.26
CA ALA A 144 9.32 10.07 -7.26
C ALA A 144 8.37 10.33 -8.43
N ARG A 145 8.74 9.91 -9.65
CA ARG A 145 7.88 10.02 -10.84
C ARG A 145 6.60 9.20 -10.67
N ALA A 146 6.71 7.93 -10.27
CA ALA A 146 5.55 7.08 -10.06
C ALA A 146 4.60 7.66 -8.99
N ALA A 147 5.13 8.26 -7.92
CA ALA A 147 4.31 8.91 -6.91
C ALA A 147 3.63 10.18 -7.43
N ALA A 148 4.30 10.96 -8.28
CA ALA A 148 3.72 12.13 -8.93
C ALA A 148 2.56 11.72 -9.86
N ASP A 149 2.75 10.69 -10.69
CA ASP A 149 1.72 10.16 -11.58
C ASP A 149 0.47 9.72 -10.78
N VAL A 150 0.66 9.05 -9.64
CA VAL A 150 -0.46 8.66 -8.76
C VAL A 150 -1.11 9.88 -8.12
N ALA A 151 -0.34 10.88 -7.71
CA ALA A 151 -0.86 12.11 -7.09
C ALA A 151 -1.69 12.98 -8.05
N GLU A 152 -1.49 12.85 -9.37
CA GLU A 152 -2.39 13.45 -10.37
C GLU A 152 -3.78 12.79 -10.39
N MET A 153 -3.87 11.53 -9.96
CA MET A 153 -5.10 10.75 -10.00
C MET A 153 -5.84 10.70 -8.65
N VAL A 154 -5.14 10.85 -7.52
CA VAL A 154 -5.70 10.67 -6.17
C VAL A 154 -5.28 11.77 -5.21
N THR A 155 -6.20 12.18 -4.34
CA THR A 155 -5.98 13.24 -3.33
C THR A 155 -5.81 12.71 -1.91
N GLY A 156 -5.86 11.39 -1.72
CA GLY A 156 -5.69 10.75 -0.43
C GLY A 156 -5.53 9.23 -0.54
N VAL A 157 -4.98 8.63 0.50
CA VAL A 157 -4.74 7.18 0.60
C VAL A 157 -5.37 6.61 1.89
N PRO A 158 -5.75 5.31 1.90
CA PRO A 158 -5.63 4.36 0.80
C PRO A 158 -6.62 4.64 -0.35
N HIS A 159 -6.22 4.31 -1.57
CA HIS A 159 -7.06 4.39 -2.77
C HIS A 159 -6.77 3.17 -3.63
N TYR A 160 -7.82 2.49 -4.08
CA TYR A 160 -7.70 1.21 -4.76
C TYR A 160 -8.12 1.37 -6.22
N PHE A 161 -7.23 1.00 -7.13
CA PHE A 161 -7.54 0.81 -8.54
C PHE A 161 -7.73 -0.69 -8.78
N LEU A 162 -8.92 -1.08 -9.17
CA LEU A 162 -9.28 -2.48 -9.42
C LEU A 162 -9.40 -2.66 -10.92
N THR A 163 -8.63 -3.58 -11.50
CA THR A 163 -8.70 -3.94 -12.92
C THR A 163 -9.01 -5.41 -13.07
N VAL A 164 -9.72 -5.76 -14.15
CA VAL A 164 -10.02 -7.17 -14.46
C VAL A 164 -9.18 -7.63 -15.64
N GLU A 165 -8.30 -8.59 -15.41
CA GLU A 165 -7.50 -9.19 -16.48
C GLU A 165 -8.37 -9.88 -17.53
N GLY A 166 -7.88 -9.89 -18.78
CA GLY A 166 -8.60 -10.49 -19.91
C GLY A 166 -9.75 -9.64 -20.46
N THR A 167 -9.97 -8.44 -19.92
CA THR A 167 -11.04 -7.53 -20.40
C THR A 167 -10.49 -6.34 -21.20
N GLN A 168 -9.18 -6.32 -21.45
CA GLN A 168 -8.52 -5.29 -22.26
C GLN A 168 -8.90 -5.40 -23.74
N SER A 169 -9.04 -4.25 -24.40
CA SER A 169 -9.25 -4.13 -25.85
C SER A 169 -8.55 -2.87 -26.37
N GLU A 170 -8.51 -2.67 -27.70
CA GLU A 170 -7.97 -1.42 -28.28
C GLU A 170 -8.70 -0.18 -27.76
N GLU A 171 -10.03 -0.26 -27.63
CA GLU A 171 -10.87 0.82 -27.09
C GLU A 171 -10.77 0.97 -25.57
N LYS A 172 -10.41 -0.11 -24.86
CA LYS A 172 -10.23 -0.14 -23.40
C LYS A 172 -8.92 -0.81 -23.02
N PRO A 173 -7.77 -0.14 -23.18
CA PRO A 173 -6.46 -0.74 -22.95
C PRO A 173 -6.25 -1.25 -21.51
N ARG A 174 -6.93 -0.65 -20.54
CA ARG A 174 -6.87 -1.04 -19.12
C ARG A 174 -7.96 -2.03 -18.72
N GLY A 175 -8.82 -2.43 -19.65
CA GLY A 175 -9.97 -3.29 -19.40
C GLY A 175 -11.04 -2.66 -18.50
N LEU A 176 -11.88 -3.51 -17.92
CA LEU A 176 -12.82 -3.11 -16.87
C LEU A 176 -12.04 -2.65 -15.65
N MET A 177 -12.47 -1.50 -15.13
CA MET A 177 -11.88 -0.93 -13.92
C MET A 177 -12.94 -0.40 -12.96
N ALA A 178 -12.58 -0.35 -11.68
CA ALA A 178 -13.27 0.41 -10.65
C ALA A 178 -12.25 1.13 -9.76
N GLN A 179 -12.70 2.19 -9.10
CA GLN A 179 -11.93 2.89 -8.09
C GLN A 179 -12.68 2.88 -6.77
N VAL A 180 -11.96 2.62 -5.67
CA VAL A 180 -12.52 2.64 -4.32
C VAL A 180 -11.64 3.55 -3.46
N PRO A 181 -12.13 4.76 -3.08
CA PRO A 181 -11.37 5.65 -2.20
C PRO A 181 -11.57 5.27 -0.72
N GLY A 182 -10.49 5.37 0.06
CA GLY A 182 -10.51 5.22 1.51
C GLY A 182 -10.55 3.77 2.00
N ALA A 183 -10.41 3.62 3.32
CA ALA A 183 -10.50 2.33 4.01
C ALA A 183 -11.98 1.92 4.17
N GLN A 184 -12.59 1.48 3.08
CA GLN A 184 -13.96 0.95 3.08
C GLN A 184 -14.04 -0.40 3.80
N ASP A 185 -15.23 -0.78 4.25
CA ASP A 185 -15.48 -2.07 4.86
C ASP A 185 -15.42 -3.23 3.84
N ALA A 186 -15.29 -4.45 4.35
CA ALA A 186 -15.14 -5.65 3.53
C ALA A 186 -16.37 -5.94 2.65
N ASP A 187 -17.59 -5.58 3.08
CA ASP A 187 -18.80 -5.78 2.29
C ASP A 187 -18.84 -4.81 1.10
N THR A 188 -18.41 -3.57 1.30
CA THR A 188 -18.24 -2.60 0.21
C THR A 188 -17.31 -3.14 -0.88
N PHE A 189 -16.14 -3.67 -0.51
CA PHE A 189 -15.23 -4.30 -1.48
C PHE A 189 -15.86 -5.52 -2.15
N PHE A 190 -16.54 -6.39 -1.39
CA PHE A 190 -17.20 -7.57 -1.94
C PHE A 190 -18.25 -7.20 -3.00
N LEU A 191 -19.05 -6.16 -2.76
CA LEU A 191 -20.04 -5.67 -3.73
C LEU A 191 -19.38 -5.14 -5.01
N VAL A 192 -18.26 -4.44 -4.90
CA VAL A 192 -17.50 -3.95 -6.07
C VAL A 192 -16.92 -5.13 -6.87
N PHE A 193 -16.31 -6.11 -6.20
CA PHE A 193 -15.78 -7.32 -6.85
C PHE A 193 -16.88 -8.10 -7.58
N ARG A 194 -18.04 -8.29 -6.93
CA ARG A 194 -19.21 -8.93 -7.54
C ARG A 194 -19.67 -8.20 -8.80
N GLY A 195 -19.74 -6.87 -8.75
CA GLY A 195 -20.12 -6.05 -9.91
C GLY A 195 -19.13 -6.14 -11.07
N LEU A 196 -17.83 -6.12 -10.78
CA LEU A 196 -16.78 -6.30 -11.80
C LEU A 196 -16.81 -7.71 -12.41
N ALA A 197 -16.95 -8.74 -11.59
CA ALA A 197 -17.03 -10.13 -12.03
C ALA A 197 -18.22 -10.37 -12.96
N GLN A 198 -19.39 -9.81 -12.64
CA GLN A 198 -20.56 -9.92 -13.51
C GLN A 198 -20.31 -9.26 -14.86
N LYS A 199 -19.84 -8.01 -14.87
CA LYS A 199 -19.53 -7.28 -16.11
C LYS A 199 -18.50 -8.01 -16.97
N ALA A 200 -17.49 -8.62 -16.37
CA ALA A 200 -16.48 -9.38 -17.08
C ALA A 200 -17.06 -10.62 -17.76
N ARG A 201 -17.94 -11.37 -17.07
CA ARG A 201 -18.66 -12.52 -17.64
C ARG A 201 -19.56 -12.11 -18.80
N ASP A 202 -20.24 -10.98 -18.67
CA ASP A 202 -21.12 -10.47 -19.74
C ASP A 202 -20.30 -10.12 -21.00
N LEU A 203 -19.13 -9.49 -20.84
CA LEU A 203 -18.23 -9.18 -21.96
C LEU A 203 -17.71 -10.44 -22.65
N VAL A 204 -17.25 -11.43 -21.88
CA VAL A 204 -16.74 -12.70 -22.43
C VAL A 204 -17.85 -13.51 -23.10
N GLY A 205 -19.06 -13.50 -22.52
CA GLY A 205 -20.23 -14.16 -23.09
C GLY A 205 -20.68 -13.53 -24.41
N ALA A 206 -20.67 -12.19 -24.50
CA ALA A 206 -21.01 -11.46 -25.73
C ALA A 206 -19.99 -11.68 -26.86
N ALA A 207 -18.71 -11.92 -26.53
CA ALA A 207 -17.67 -12.18 -27.53
C ALA A 207 -17.72 -13.60 -28.14
N LYS A 208 -18.56 -14.50 -27.61
CA LYS A 208 -18.73 -15.89 -28.10
C LYS A 208 -19.97 -16.10 -28.98
N LEU A 209 -20.72 -15.04 -29.29
CA LEU A 209 -21.89 -15.03 -30.19
C LEU A 209 -21.54 -14.32 -31.50
#